data_AF-A0A2T5JTY6-F1
#
_entry.id   AF-A0A2T5JTY6-F1
#
_cell.length_a   1.000
_cell.length_b   1.000
_cell.length_c   1.000
_cell.angle_alpha   90.00
_cell.angle_beta   90.00
_cell.angle_gamma   90.00
#
_symmetry.space_group_name_H-M   'P 1'
#
loop_
_entity.id
_entity.type
_entity.pdbx_description
1 polymer ?
#
loop_
_entity_poly.entity_id
_entity_poly.type
_entity_poly.pdbx_seq_one_letter_code
_entity_poly.pdbx_strand_id
1 'polypeptide(L)'
;MSVANFEERIDICPNDPRAYYHMGWWWHAMKQYAKAMVHYDHAISLQPAYSEALRDRASLQAACPDAEFRNGTAALKDARMVDVKCQTHSKSTLGQNMKSGQMQC
;
A
#
# COMPACT_ATOMS: atom_id res chain seq x y z
N MET A 1 17.65 -7.83 9.50
CA MET A 1 16.95 -6.67 10.09
C MET A 1 15.66 -7.17 10.70
N SER A 2 15.41 -6.85 11.97
CA SER A 2 14.25 -7.30 12.75
C SER A 2 13.32 -6.12 13.03
N VAL A 3 12.08 -6.39 13.47
CA VAL A 3 11.13 -5.36 13.90
C VAL A 3 11.73 -4.39 14.93
N ALA A 4 12.51 -4.91 15.88
CA ALA A 4 13.19 -4.11 16.91
C ALA A 4 14.09 -3.00 16.33
N ASN A 5 14.82 -3.30 15.26
CA ASN A 5 15.69 -2.32 14.61
C ASN A 5 14.88 -1.20 13.92
N PHE A 6 13.64 -1.47 13.51
CA PHE A 6 12.75 -0.45 12.96
C PHE A 6 12.06 0.35 14.05
N GLU A 7 11.79 -0.24 15.22
CA GLU A 7 11.28 0.48 16.41
C GLU A 7 12.26 1.55 16.87
N GLU A 8 13.55 1.21 17.02
CA GLU A 8 14.59 2.19 17.36
C GLU A 8 14.69 3.31 16.30
N ARG A 9 14.52 2.97 15.02
CA ARG A 9 14.51 3.97 13.94
C ARG A 9 13.31 4.90 14.00
N ILE A 10 12.16 4.41 14.43
CA ILE A 10 10.95 5.23 14.61
C ILE A 10 11.10 6.15 15.81
N ASP A 11 11.79 5.70 16.85
CA ASP A 11 12.10 6.53 18.03
C ASP A 11 12.98 7.73 17.65
N ILE A 12 13.97 7.50 16.78
CA ILE A 12 14.88 8.55 16.28
C ILE A 12 14.20 9.41 15.19
N CYS A 13 13.47 8.77 14.27
CA CYS A 13 12.86 9.38 13.10
C CYS A 13 11.43 8.85 12.89
N PRO A 14 10.42 9.41 13.59
CA PRO A 14 9.04 8.92 13.52
C PRO A 14 8.35 9.22 12.18
N ASN A 15 8.99 10.02 11.32
CA ASN A 15 8.43 10.42 10.03
C ASN A 15 9.09 9.69 8.84
N ASP A 16 9.81 8.57 9.05
CA ASP A 16 10.39 7.79 7.96
C ASP A 16 9.40 6.72 7.44
N PRO A 17 8.69 6.93 6.32
CA PRO A 17 7.72 5.98 5.78
C PRO A 17 8.33 4.62 5.45
N ARG A 18 9.64 4.57 5.14
CA ARG A 18 10.34 3.32 4.82
C ARG A 18 10.47 2.41 6.04
N ALA A 19 10.66 2.97 7.24
CA ALA A 19 10.73 2.19 8.47
C ALA A 19 9.41 1.45 8.72
N TYR A 20 8.29 2.18 8.62
CA TYR A 20 6.94 1.59 8.75
C TYR A 20 6.64 0.56 7.67
N TYR A 21 7.02 0.82 6.42
CA TYR A 21 6.86 -0.16 5.34
C TYR A 21 7.63 -1.47 5.61
N HIS A 22 8.89 -1.38 6.03
CA HIS A 22 9.66 -2.59 6.31
C HIS A 22 9.13 -3.35 7.52
N MET A 23 8.56 -2.67 8.53
CA MET A 23 7.83 -3.34 9.60
C MET A 23 6.59 -4.06 9.06
N GLY A 24 5.79 -3.40 8.23
CA GLY A 24 4.61 -3.99 7.60
C GLY A 24 4.97 -5.24 6.80
N TRP A 25 6.06 -5.19 6.04
CA TRP A 25 6.60 -6.32 5.29
C TRP A 25 7.06 -7.46 6.19
N TRP A 26 7.71 -7.15 7.30
CA TRP A 26 8.14 -8.17 8.27
C TRP A 26 6.94 -8.85 8.94
N TRP A 27 5.91 -8.10 9.35
CA TRP A 27 4.67 -8.67 9.89
C TRP A 27 3.89 -9.47 8.86
N HIS A 28 3.91 -9.04 7.60
CA HIS A 28 3.34 -9.78 6.48
C HIS A 28 4.04 -11.15 6.33
N ALA A 29 5.37 -11.19 6.41
CA ALA A 29 6.14 -12.43 6.40
C ALA A 29 5.81 -13.33 7.60
N MET A 30 5.50 -12.74 8.76
CA MET A 30 5.01 -13.45 9.96
C MET A 30 3.53 -13.86 9.88
N LYS A 31 2.86 -13.65 8.74
CA LYS A 31 1.42 -13.91 8.53
C LYS A 31 0.50 -13.11 9.47
N GLN A 32 1.03 -12.06 10.11
CA GLN A 32 0.28 -11.17 11.01
C GLN A 32 -0.29 -10.01 10.19
N TYR A 33 -1.30 -10.31 9.38
CA TYR A 33 -1.84 -9.38 8.38
C TYR A 33 -2.45 -8.11 8.98
N ALA A 34 -3.13 -8.22 10.13
CA ALA A 34 -3.70 -7.06 10.82
C ALA A 34 -2.62 -6.04 11.21
N LYS A 35 -1.49 -6.51 11.76
CA LYS A 35 -0.35 -5.64 12.11
C LYS A 35 0.31 -5.06 10.86
N ALA A 36 0.48 -5.89 9.83
CA ALA A 36 1.04 -5.43 8.56
C ALA A 36 0.23 -4.27 7.96
N MET A 37 -1.10 -4.36 7.97
CA MET A 37 -1.98 -3.29 7.48
C MET A 37 -1.80 -1.98 8.24
N VAL A 38 -1.74 -2.02 9.57
CA VAL A 38 -1.54 -0.81 10.39
C VAL A 38 -0.22 -0.12 10.03
N HIS A 39 0.86 -0.88 9.89
CA HIS A 39 2.16 -0.32 9.53
C HIS A 39 2.20 0.21 8.08
N TYR A 40 1.56 -0.47 7.14
CA TYR A 40 1.42 0.05 5.77
C TYR A 40 0.56 1.31 5.72
N ASP A 41 -0.50 1.38 6.51
CA ASP A 41 -1.35 2.58 6.60
C ASP A 41 -0.60 3.78 7.17
N HIS A 42 0.24 3.58 8.18
CA HIS A 42 1.14 4.62 8.67
C HIS A 42 2.16 5.07 7.61
N ALA A 43 2.77 4.13 6.88
CA ALA A 43 3.69 4.48 5.79
C ALA A 43 3.00 5.34 4.71
N ILE A 44 1.75 5.01 4.38
CA ILE A 44 0.93 5.74 3.38
C ILE A 44 0.43 7.07 3.94
N SER A 45 0.12 7.16 5.24
CA SER A 45 -0.24 8.42 5.89
C SER A 45 0.92 9.42 5.89
N LEU A 46 2.15 8.93 6.10
CA LEU A 46 3.36 9.75 6.01
C LEU A 46 3.70 10.10 4.55
N GLN A 47 3.58 9.13 3.64
CA GLN A 47 3.84 9.33 2.22
C GLN A 47 2.73 8.68 1.38
N PRO A 48 1.69 9.44 0.98
CA PRO A 48 0.54 8.89 0.26
C PRO A 48 0.88 8.35 -1.13
N ALA A 49 2.02 8.77 -1.70
CA ALA A 49 2.54 8.29 -2.98
C ALA A 49 3.57 7.15 -2.85
N TYR A 50 3.61 6.47 -1.70
CA TYR A 50 4.60 5.42 -1.44
C TYR A 50 4.21 4.10 -2.12
N SER A 51 4.73 3.92 -3.33
CA SER A 51 4.31 2.87 -4.27
C SER A 51 4.50 1.45 -3.74
N GLU A 52 5.57 1.23 -2.99
CA GLU A 52 5.91 -0.08 -2.42
C GLU A 52 4.88 -0.48 -1.35
N ALA A 53 4.56 0.43 -0.41
CA ALA A 53 3.52 0.15 0.59
C ALA A 53 2.13 0.01 -0.02
N LEU A 54 1.77 0.83 -1.01
CA LEU A 54 0.48 0.72 -1.70
C LEU A 54 0.34 -0.62 -2.42
N ARG A 55 1.38 -1.06 -3.14
CA ARG A 55 1.39 -2.35 -3.84
C ARG A 55 1.28 -3.51 -2.85
N ASP A 56 2.07 -3.49 -1.79
CA ASP A 56 2.10 -4.60 -0.84
C ASP A 56 0.84 -4.63 0.04
N ARG A 57 0.24 -3.46 0.35
CA ARG A 57 -1.08 -3.37 0.99
C ARG A 57 -2.20 -3.87 0.08
N ALA A 58 -2.20 -3.48 -1.20
CA ALA A 58 -3.17 -3.96 -2.18
C ALA A 58 -3.07 -5.48 -2.37
N SER A 59 -1.85 -6.01 -2.44
CA SER A 59 -1.59 -7.45 -2.51
C SER A 59 -2.13 -8.17 -1.27
N LEU A 60 -1.89 -7.59 -0.09
CA LEU A 60 -2.40 -8.13 1.17
C LEU A 60 -3.94 -8.12 1.21
N GLN A 61 -4.58 -7.01 0.83
CA GLN A 61 -6.05 -6.91 0.73
C GLN A 61 -6.64 -7.89 -0.31
N ALA A 62 -5.91 -8.21 -1.38
CA ALA A 62 -6.34 -9.18 -2.39
C ALA A 62 -6.13 -10.64 -1.93
N ALA A 63 -5.00 -10.93 -1.27
CA ALA A 63 -4.57 -12.27 -0.89
C ALA A 63 -5.05 -12.69 0.51
N CYS A 64 -5.57 -11.77 1.33
CA CYS A 64 -6.07 -12.08 2.66
C CYS A 64 -7.17 -13.16 2.60
N PRO A 65 -7.01 -14.30 3.31
CA PRO A 65 -8.04 -15.33 3.39
C PRO A 65 -9.26 -14.85 4.19
N ASP A 66 -9.04 -13.91 5.10
CA ASP A 66 -10.06 -13.33 5.95
C ASP A 66 -10.86 -12.25 5.20
N ALA A 67 -12.19 -12.37 5.23
CA ALA A 67 -13.09 -11.47 4.51
C ALA A 67 -13.13 -10.05 5.11
N GLU A 68 -12.76 -9.88 6.39
CA GLU A 68 -12.76 -8.57 7.05
C GLU A 68 -11.67 -7.65 6.50
N PHE A 69 -10.54 -8.23 6.10
CA PHE A 69 -9.39 -7.52 5.53
C PHE A 69 -9.39 -7.52 4.00
N ARG A 70 -10.21 -8.38 3.38
CA ARG A 70 -10.36 -8.47 1.94
C ARG A 70 -11.22 -7.34 1.40
N ASN A 71 -10.60 -6.17 1.24
CA ASN A 71 -11.25 -5.02 0.61
C ASN A 71 -10.69 -4.77 -0.79
N GLY A 72 -11.27 -5.44 -1.79
CA GLY A 72 -10.90 -5.27 -3.19
C GLY A 72 -11.07 -3.82 -3.69
N THR A 73 -12.03 -3.06 -3.13
CA THR A 73 -12.20 -1.65 -3.51
C THR A 73 -11.07 -0.76 -3.00
N ALA A 74 -10.56 -1.03 -1.80
CA ALA A 74 -9.39 -0.34 -1.27
C ALA A 74 -8.13 -0.70 -2.06
N ALA A 75 -7.98 -1.97 -2.44
CA ALA A 75 -6.85 -2.42 -3.26
C ALA A 75 -6.83 -1.74 -4.63
N LEU A 76 -8.00 -1.55 -5.27
CA LEU A 76 -8.11 -0.81 -6.53
C LEU A 76 -7.76 0.67 -6.38
N LYS A 77 -8.12 1.28 -5.25
CA LYS A 77 -7.75 2.67 -4.93
C LYS A 77 -6.24 2.82 -4.80
N ASP A 78 -5.60 1.90 -4.08
CA ASP A 78 -4.16 1.89 -3.89
C ASP A 78 -3.42 1.62 -5.20
N ALA A 79 -3.88 0.65 -5.98
CA ALA A 79 -3.34 0.35 -7.30
C ALA A 79 -3.43 1.56 -8.24
N ARG A 80 -4.55 2.30 -8.23
CA ARG A 80 -4.68 3.55 -8.98
C ARG A 80 -3.65 4.59 -8.53
N MET A 81 -3.38 4.72 -7.23
CA MET A 81 -2.38 5.66 -6.71
C MET A 81 -0.94 5.29 -7.12
N VAL A 82 -0.63 3.99 -7.22
CA VAL A 82 0.64 3.51 -7.81
C VAL A 82 0.71 3.86 -9.30
N ASP A 83 -0.38 3.65 -10.03
CA ASP A 83 -0.45 3.87 -11.48
C ASP A 83 -0.29 5.36 -11.86
N VAL A 84 -0.80 6.28 -11.03
CA VAL A 84 -0.55 7.73 -11.16
C VAL A 84 0.95 8.05 -11.18
N LYS A 85 1.78 7.29 -10.44
CA LYS A 85 3.25 7.44 -10.49
C LYS A 85 3.82 6.87 -11.79
N CYS A 86 3.34 5.72 -12.26
CA CYS A 86 3.80 5.09 -13.51
C CYS A 86 3.46 5.96 -14.73
N GLN A 87 2.28 6.59 -14.76
CA GLN A 87 1.84 7.47 -15.85
C GLN A 87 2.64 8.78 -15.96
N THR A 88 3.41 9.16 -14.94
CA THR A 88 4.30 10.34 -15.04
C THR A 88 5.59 10.07 -15.82
N HIS A 89 5.96 8.80 -16.05
CA HIS A 89 7.02 8.41 -16.98
C HIS A 89 6.51 7.84 -18.32
N SER A 90 5.23 7.45 -18.39
CA SER A 90 4.60 6.91 -19.61
C SER A 90 3.43 7.77 -20.08
N LYS A 91 3.60 9.09 -20.20
CA LYS A 91 2.67 9.93 -21.00
C LYS A 91 2.75 9.70 -22.52
N SER A 92 3.30 8.56 -22.95
CA SER A 92 3.27 8.16 -24.34
C SER A 92 2.85 6.70 -24.42
N THR A 93 1.68 6.48 -25.00
CA THR A 93 1.19 5.21 -25.53
C THR A 93 0.59 4.24 -24.51
N LEU A 94 -0.70 4.39 -24.22
CA LEU A 94 -1.73 3.36 -24.46
C LEU A 94 -3.05 3.82 -23.83
N GLY A 95 -3.92 4.37 -24.68
CA GLY A 95 -5.33 4.46 -24.36
C GLY A 95 -5.91 3.05 -24.30
N GLN A 96 -6.50 2.68 -23.17
CA GLN A 96 -7.64 1.76 -23.13
C GLN A 96 -8.57 2.16 -21.98
N ASN A 97 -9.74 2.68 -22.37
CA ASN A 97 -11.03 2.31 -21.82
C ASN A 97 -11.14 2.10 -20.29
N MET A 98 -10.98 3.18 -19.52
CA MET A 98 -11.74 3.36 -18.29
C MET A 98 -12.97 4.23 -18.56
N LYS A 99 -13.81 3.78 -19.50
CA LYS A 99 -15.25 4.05 -19.46
C LYS A 99 -15.89 2.98 -18.58
N SER A 100 -15.85 3.17 -17.27
CA SER A 100 -16.76 2.47 -16.36
C SER A 100 -17.62 3.50 -15.64
N GLY A 101 -18.81 3.69 -16.21
CA GLY A 101 -20.02 4.00 -15.47
C GLY A 101 -19.95 5.23 -14.56
N GLN A 102 -19.95 6.42 -15.15
CA GLN A 102 -20.89 7.40 -14.65
C GLN A 102 -22.28 6.82 -14.91
N MET A 103 -22.95 6.41 -13.84
CA MET A 103 -24.39 6.35 -13.82
C MET A 103 -24.90 7.77 -14.06
N GLN A 104 -25.32 8.05 -15.29
CA GLN A 104 -26.27 9.11 -15.61
C GLN A 104 -27.28 8.50 -16.58
N CYS A 105 -28.54 8.67 -16.20
CA CYS A 105 -29.78 8.04 -16.68
C CYS A 105 -29.89 7.78 -18.19
#